data_AF-A0A7J4CZ36-F1
#
_entry.id   AF-A0A7J4CZ36-F1
#
_cell.length_a   1.000
_cell.length_b   1.000
_cell.length_c   1.000
_cell.angle_alpha   90.00
_cell.angle_beta   90.00
_cell.angle_gamma   90.00
#
_symmetry.space_group_name_H-M   'P 1'
#
loop_
_entity.id
_entity.type
_entity.pdbx_description
1 polymer ?
#
loop_
_entity_poly.entity_id
_entity_poly.type
_entity_poly.pdbx_seq_one_letter_code
_entity_poly.pdbx_strand_id
1 'polypeptide(L)'
;QFLQGDIRESETRKELEKLVPKADVVLSDMSPNLSGNYSVDQARSVELASFALEIASERKANSFVVKVFEGSDFQDFRKAVIDEFGSVRTLSPEASRKQSSEVYLIAKRKR
;
A
#
# COMPACT_ATOMS: atom_id res chain seq x y z
N GLN A 1 -3.76 -1.42 20.63
CA GLN A 1 -4.52 -0.16 20.62
C GLN A 1 -5.11 0.02 19.23
N PHE A 2 -6.29 0.64 19.12
CA PHE A 2 -6.95 0.93 17.85
C PHE A 2 -7.07 2.45 17.69
N LEU A 3 -6.65 2.96 16.53
CA LEU A 3 -6.80 4.36 16.15
C LEU A 3 -7.75 4.43 14.96
N GLN A 4 -8.86 5.14 15.11
CA GLN A 4 -9.83 5.34 14.04
C GLN A 4 -9.71 6.78 13.52
N GLY A 5 -9.42 6.93 12.22
CA GLY A 5 -9.28 8.23 11.59
C GLY A 5 -9.01 8.10 10.09
N ASP A 6 -8.93 9.23 9.40
CA ASP A 6 -8.56 9.29 8.00
C ASP A 6 -7.06 9.56 7.88
N ILE A 7 -6.35 8.65 7.22
CA ILE A 7 -4.89 8.73 7.07
C ILE A 7 -4.44 9.93 6.24
N ARG A 8 -5.35 10.61 5.53
CA ARG A 8 -5.08 11.84 4.77
C ARG A 8 -5.05 13.06 5.68
N GLU A 9 -5.68 12.98 6.85
CA GLU A 9 -5.80 14.09 7.78
C GLU A 9 -4.55 14.22 8.65
N SER A 10 -4.06 15.46 8.79
CA SER A 10 -2.82 15.74 9.53
C SER A 10 -2.92 15.35 11.01
N GLU A 11 -4.11 15.48 11.60
CA GLU A 11 -4.32 15.15 13.01
C GLU A 11 -4.19 13.64 13.26
N THR A 12 -4.78 12.81 12.40
CA THR A 12 -4.63 11.35 12.47
C THR A 12 -3.18 10.94 12.23
N ARG A 13 -2.45 11.57 11.29
CA ARG A 13 -1.02 11.30 11.07
C ARG A 13 -0.15 11.64 12.27
N LYS A 14 -0.41 12.77 12.94
CA LYS A 14 0.30 13.19 14.17
C LYS A 14 0.04 12.23 15.32
N GLU A 15 -1.19 11.77 15.49
CA GLU A 15 -1.52 10.80 16.53
C GLU A 15 -0.85 9.45 16.25
N LEU A 16 -0.90 8.99 15.00
CA LEU A 16 -0.20 7.77 14.57
C LEU A 16 1.31 7.88 14.81
N GLU A 17 1.93 9.04 14.58
CA GLU A 17 3.36 9.26 14.84
C GLU A 17 3.73 9.14 16.31
N LYS A 18 2.88 9.67 17.19
CA LYS A 18 3.10 9.57 18.64
C LYS A 18 2.99 8.13 19.14
N LEU A 19 2.03 7.36 18.60
CA LEU A 19 1.79 5.98 19.00
C LEU A 19 2.81 5.00 18.39
N VAL A 20 3.16 5.21 17.13
CA VAL A 20 4.01 4.33 16.34
C VAL A 20 5.03 5.17 15.56
N PRO A 21 6.08 5.69 16.21
CA PRO A 21 7.11 6.52 15.55
C PRO A 21 7.98 5.70 14.59
N LYS A 22 8.07 4.39 14.80
CA LYS A 22 8.73 3.42 13.92
C LYS A 22 7.90 2.14 13.85
N ALA A 23 8.01 1.43 12.73
CA ALA A 23 7.38 0.14 12.54
C ALA A 23 8.38 -0.87 11.95
N ASP A 24 8.24 -2.15 12.29
CA ASP A 24 8.94 -3.21 11.56
C ASP A 24 8.24 -3.53 10.24
N VAL A 25 6.91 -3.49 10.25
CA VAL A 25 6.07 -3.82 9.10
C VAL A 25 4.92 -2.84 9.01
N VAL A 26 4.65 -2.35 7.79
CA VAL A 26 3.39 -1.70 7.44
C VAL A 26 2.63 -2.59 6.47
N LEU A 27 1.37 -2.90 6.79
CA LEU A 27 0.48 -3.72 5.97
C LEU A 27 -0.75 -2.89 5.61
N SER A 28 -1.07 -2.84 4.31
CA SER A 28 -2.29 -2.20 3.80
C SER A 28 -3.09 -3.20 2.97
N ASP A 29 -4.32 -3.45 3.42
CA ASP A 29 -5.33 -4.19 2.67
C ASP A 29 -6.48 -3.26 2.20
N MET A 30 -6.17 -1.98 2.00
CA MET A 30 -7.15 -1.00 1.53
C MET A 30 -7.63 -1.36 0.13
N SER A 31 -8.95 -1.19 -0.10
CA SER A 31 -9.58 -1.33 -1.41
C SER A 31 -10.45 -0.10 -1.65
N PRO A 32 -10.48 0.47 -2.85
CA PRO A 32 -11.41 1.53 -3.16
C PRO A 32 -12.84 0.98 -3.22
N ASN A 33 -13.81 1.90 -3.11
CA ASN A 33 -15.18 1.58 -3.51
C ASN A 33 -15.20 1.32 -5.01
N LEU A 34 -15.49 0.06 -5.38
CA LEU A 34 -15.49 -0.38 -6.78
C LEU A 34 -16.64 0.29 -7.53
N SER A 35 -16.29 1.03 -8.58
CA SER A 35 -17.23 1.64 -9.50
C SER A 35 -17.69 0.68 -10.59
N GLY A 36 -16.94 -0.42 -10.81
CA GLY A 36 -17.13 -1.34 -11.93
C GLY A 36 -16.41 -0.88 -13.20
N ASN A 37 -15.83 0.33 -13.21
CA ASN A 37 -14.91 0.76 -14.24
C ASN A 37 -13.47 0.42 -13.82
N TYR A 38 -12.90 -0.55 -14.52
CA TYR A 38 -11.57 -1.08 -14.21
C TYR A 38 -10.47 -0.01 -14.12
N SER A 39 -10.41 0.94 -15.05
CA SER A 39 -9.34 1.94 -15.05
C SER A 39 -9.48 2.90 -13.87
N VAL A 40 -10.71 3.33 -13.55
CA VAL A 40 -10.99 4.18 -12.40
C VAL A 40 -10.69 3.45 -11.10
N ASP A 41 -11.11 2.20 -10.98
CA ASP A 41 -10.89 1.38 -9.79
C ASP A 41 -9.40 1.08 -9.58
N GLN A 42 -8.66 0.86 -10.68
CA GLN A 42 -7.21 0.66 -10.62
C GLN A 42 -6.45 1.93 -10.21
N ALA A 43 -6.78 3.10 -10.78
CA ALA A 43 -6.17 4.36 -10.40
C ALA A 43 -6.39 4.67 -8.90
N ARG A 44 -7.62 4.47 -8.40
CA ARG A 44 -7.94 4.64 -6.98
C ARG A 44 -7.22 3.63 -6.09
N SER A 45 -7.03 2.40 -6.56
CA SER A 45 -6.26 1.38 -5.83
C SER A 45 -4.79 1.81 -5.67
N VAL A 46 -4.18 2.33 -6.73
CA VAL A 46 -2.80 2.85 -6.68
C VAL A 46 -2.68 4.08 -5.78
N GLU A 47 -3.67 4.97 -5.80
CA GLU A 47 -3.70 6.13 -4.89
C GLU A 47 -3.70 5.70 -3.41
N LEU A 48 -4.58 4.78 -3.03
CA LEU A 48 -4.61 4.22 -1.67
C LEU A 48 -3.29 3.52 -1.31
N ALA A 49 -2.72 2.76 -2.24
CA ALA A 49 -1.45 2.08 -2.04
C ALA A 49 -0.28 3.07 -1.87
N SER A 50 -0.33 4.22 -2.55
CA SER A 50 0.65 5.30 -2.45
C SER A 50 0.63 5.96 -1.07
N PHE A 51 -0.56 6.24 -0.52
CA PHE A 51 -0.65 6.72 0.87
C PHE A 51 -0.09 5.72 1.89
N ALA A 52 -0.29 4.42 1.67
CA ALA A 52 0.29 3.40 2.54
C ALA A 52 1.83 3.37 2.44
N LEU A 53 2.39 3.60 1.25
CA LEU A 53 3.83 3.69 1.04
C LEU A 53 4.43 4.91 1.77
N GLU A 54 3.76 6.07 1.72
CA GLU A 54 4.18 7.26 2.47
C GLU A 54 4.28 6.97 3.97
N ILE A 55 3.26 6.36 4.56
CA ILE A 55 3.27 5.98 5.98
C ILE A 55 4.43 5.02 6.27
N ALA A 56 4.66 4.04 5.39
CA ALA A 56 5.77 3.10 5.55
C ALA A 56 7.14 3.78 5.51
N SER A 57 7.32 4.77 4.62
CA SER A 57 8.54 5.58 4.51
C SER A 57 8.74 6.48 5.75
N GLU A 58 7.70 7.20 6.17
CA GLU A 58 7.72 8.06 7.37
C GLU A 58 8.11 7.29 8.63
N ARG A 59 7.66 6.03 8.76
CA ARG A 59 7.99 5.15 9.90
C ARG A 59 9.27 4.35 9.73
N LYS A 60 9.98 4.55 8.63
CA LYS A 60 11.21 3.81 8.26
C LYS A 60 11.00 2.31 8.39
N ALA A 61 9.89 1.83 7.86
CA ALA A 61 9.48 0.44 8.01
C ALA A 61 10.55 -0.51 7.42
N ASN A 62 10.80 -1.64 8.08
CA ASN A 62 11.72 -2.66 7.56
C ASN A 62 11.10 -3.44 6.38
N SER A 63 9.78 -3.65 6.43
CA SER A 63 9.01 -4.32 5.38
C SER A 63 7.68 -3.61 5.12
N PHE A 64 7.18 -3.75 3.90
CA PHE A 64 5.92 -3.17 3.47
C PHE A 64 5.13 -4.18 2.65
N VAL A 65 3.86 -4.34 2.97
CA VAL A 65 2.94 -5.22 2.25
C VAL A 65 1.72 -4.41 1.85
N VAL A 66 1.38 -4.40 0.57
CA VAL A 66 0.25 -3.60 0.08
C VAL A 66 -0.54 -4.35 -0.98
N LYS A 67 -1.86 -4.34 -0.83
CA LYS A 67 -2.80 -4.73 -1.87
C LYS A 67 -2.89 -3.63 -2.92
N VAL A 68 -2.83 -4.03 -4.19
CA VAL A 68 -3.04 -3.13 -5.33
C VAL A 68 -3.65 -3.90 -6.50
N PHE A 69 -4.44 -3.23 -7.31
CA PHE A 69 -4.92 -3.78 -8.58
C PHE A 69 -3.92 -3.51 -9.70
N GLU A 70 -3.52 -4.56 -10.42
CA GLU A 70 -2.68 -4.42 -11.60
C GLU A 70 -3.42 -3.64 -12.69
N GLY A 71 -2.68 -2.84 -13.47
CA GLY A 71 -3.21 -2.02 -14.56
C GLY A 71 -2.15 -1.05 -15.07
N SER A 72 -2.57 0.08 -15.64
CA SER A 72 -1.63 1.02 -16.29
C SER A 72 -0.60 1.56 -15.33
N ASP A 73 -1.02 1.94 -14.13
CA ASP A 73 -0.16 2.69 -13.19
C ASP A 73 0.60 1.77 -12.22
N PHE A 74 0.40 0.46 -12.34
CA PHE A 74 0.96 -0.53 -11.44
C PHE A 74 2.49 -0.59 -11.52
N GLN A 75 3.08 -0.53 -12.71
CA GLN A 75 4.54 -0.63 -12.87
C GLN A 75 5.25 0.59 -12.28
N ASP A 76 4.69 1.79 -12.44
CA ASP A 76 5.22 3.02 -11.86
C ASP A 76 5.13 2.99 -10.33
N PHE A 77 3.99 2.55 -9.79
CA PHE A 77 3.86 2.35 -8.35
C PHE A 77 4.84 1.29 -7.82
N ARG A 78 4.97 0.15 -8.50
CA ARG A 78 5.91 -0.91 -8.14
C ARG A 78 7.35 -0.38 -8.15
N LYS A 79 7.72 0.49 -9.09
CA LYS A 79 9.02 1.15 -9.13
C LYS A 79 9.22 2.04 -7.90
N ALA A 80 8.25 2.86 -7.54
CA ALA A 80 8.32 3.69 -6.32
C ALA A 80 8.53 2.84 -5.05
N VAL A 81 7.85 1.69 -4.95
CA VAL A 81 8.07 0.73 -3.85
C VAL A 81 9.50 0.16 -3.86
N ILE A 82 10.06 -0.13 -5.03
CA ILE A 82 11.46 -0.56 -5.17
C ILE A 82 12.43 0.55 -4.79
N ASP A 83 12.14 1.79 -5.14
CA ASP A 83 13.02 2.92 -4.83
C ASP A 83 13.08 3.16 -3.32
N GLU A 84 11.98 2.95 -2.58
CA GLU A 84 11.94 3.06 -1.11
C GLU A 84 12.54 1.82 -0.39
N PHE A 85 12.21 0.60 -0.82
CA PHE A 85 12.58 -0.63 -0.10
C PHE A 85 13.75 -1.39 -0.75
N GLY A 86 14.09 -1.15 -2.00
CA GLY A 86 15.17 -1.81 -2.73
C GLY A 86 14.85 -3.22 -3.25
N SER A 87 13.84 -3.91 -2.71
CA SER A 87 13.35 -5.19 -3.24
C SER A 87 11.84 -5.34 -3.07
N VAL A 88 11.17 -5.90 -4.08
CA VAL A 88 9.74 -6.18 -4.05
C VAL A 88 9.44 -7.51 -4.75
N ARG A 89 8.52 -8.29 -4.18
CA ARG A 89 7.91 -9.48 -4.79
C ARG A 89 6.42 -9.21 -5.00
N THR A 90 5.89 -9.65 -6.13
CA THR A 90 4.45 -9.59 -6.42
C THR A 90 3.86 -10.97 -6.16
N LEU A 91 2.74 -11.03 -5.44
CA LEU A 91 2.00 -12.25 -5.14
C LEU A 91 0.54 -12.08 -5.54
N SER A 92 0.06 -12.92 -6.45
CA SER A 92 -1.37 -13.02 -6.77
C SER A 92 -2.00 -14.08 -5.86
N PRO A 93 -3.09 -13.77 -5.12
CA PRO A 93 -3.78 -14.77 -4.31
C PRO A 93 -4.41 -15.86 -5.20
N GLU A 94 -4.27 -17.14 -4.82
CA GLU A 94 -4.93 -18.26 -5.53
C GLU A 94 -6.46 -18.15 -5.50
N ALA A 95 -7.01 -17.47 -4.50
CA ALA A 95 -8.44 -17.22 -4.34
C ALA A 95 -8.95 -16.01 -5.12
N SER A 96 -8.08 -15.28 -5.84
CA SER A 96 -8.51 -14.20 -6.71
C SER A 96 -9.43 -14.80 -7.79
N ARG A 97 -10.68 -14.33 -7.84
CA ARG A 97 -11.62 -14.71 -8.91
C ARG A 97 -10.88 -14.48 -10.23
N LYS A 98 -11.04 -15.36 -11.23
CA LYS A 98 -10.36 -15.33 -12.57
C LYS A 98 -10.37 -13.98 -13.33
N GLN A 99 -11.00 -12.94 -12.78
CA GLN A 99 -11.18 -11.61 -13.33
C GLN A 99 -10.65 -10.48 -12.41
N SER A 100 -10.17 -10.80 -11.20
CA SER A 100 -9.60 -9.82 -10.27
C SER A 100 -8.11 -9.65 -10.57
N SER A 101 -7.70 -8.43 -10.92
CA SER A 101 -6.29 -8.05 -11.09
C SER A 101 -5.59 -7.76 -9.76
N GLU A 102 -6.11 -8.28 -8.65
CA GLU A 102 -5.58 -8.03 -7.32
C GLU A 102 -4.26 -8.77 -7.08
N VAL A 103 -3.26 -8.01 -6.66
CA VAL A 103 -1.95 -8.52 -6.23
C VAL A 103 -1.51 -7.86 -4.93
N TYR A 104 -0.64 -8.57 -4.21
CA TYR A 104 0.10 -8.02 -3.08
C TYR A 104 1.54 -7.76 -3.49
N LEU A 105 2.01 -6.53 -3.26
CA LEU A 105 3.43 -6.21 -3.27
C LEU A 105 4.02 -6.44 -1.88
N ILE A 106 5.03 -7.30 -1.80
CA ILE A 106 5.78 -7.61 -0.58
C ILE A 106 7.19 -7.06 -0.74
N ALA A 107 7.47 -5.95 -0.04
CA ALA A 107 8.71 -5.22 -0.12
C ALA A 107 9.53 -5.32 1.17
N LYS A 108 10.86 -5.31 1.03
CA LYS A 108 11.79 -5.42 2.16
C LYS A 108 13.00 -4.54 1.93
N ARG A 109 13.36 -3.74 2.95
CA ARG A 109 14.53 -2.86 2.93
C ARG A 109 15.81 -3.67 2.76
N LYS A 110 16.65 -3.26 1.81
CA LYS A 110 18.02 -3.78 1.71
C LYS A 110 18.77 -3.42 2.99
N ARG A 111 19.35 -4.44 3.64
CA ARG A 111 20.23 -4.26 4.79
C ARG A 111 21.60 -3.76 4.33
#